data_AF-A0A1V4YWE1-F1
#
_entry.id   AF-A0A1V4YWE1-F1
#
_cell.length_a   1.000
_cell.length_b   1.000
_cell.length_c   1.000
_cell.angle_alpha   90.00
_cell.angle_beta   90.00
_cell.angle_gamma   90.00
#
_symmetry.space_group_name_H-M   'P 1'
#
loop_
_entity.id
_entity.type
_entity.pdbx_description
1 polymer ?
#
loop_
_entity_poly.entity_id
_entity_poly.type
_entity_poly.pdbx_seq_one_letter_code
_entity_poly.pdbx_strand_id
1 'polypeptide(L)'
;MVLRILLGAFFGALFGFLLGWFIELFPRFNGALVDGLGFITGIHDIRMAALLAAVGFLGGIFLGLIASVVHSTRRHWYHGWY
;
A
#
# COMPACT_ATOMS: atom_id res chain seq x y z
N MET A 1 0.25 -1.86 -19.04
CA MET A 1 1.11 -1.40 -17.92
C MET A 1 0.28 -0.70 -16.85
N VAL A 2 -0.48 0.34 -17.20
CA VAL A 2 -1.32 1.12 -16.27
C VAL A 2 -2.37 0.29 -15.53
N LEU A 3 -3.07 -0.63 -16.21
CA LEU A 3 -4.09 -1.49 -15.59
C LEU A 3 -3.57 -2.31 -14.40
N ARG A 4 -2.33 -2.80 -14.47
CA ARG A 4 -1.73 -3.63 -13.42
C ARG A 4 -1.33 -2.79 -12.19
N ILE A 5 -0.93 -1.55 -12.43
CA ILE A 5 -0.63 -0.56 -11.38
C ILE A 5 -1.94 -0.13 -10.71
N LEU A 6 -2.99 0.14 -11.49
CA LEU A 6 -4.33 0.48 -10.98
C LEU A 6 -4.93 -0.66 -10.15
N LEU A 7 -4.84 -1.91 -10.62
CA LEU A 7 -5.27 -3.06 -9.82
C LEU A 7 -4.45 -3.19 -8.53
N GLY A 8 -3.13 -3.03 -8.60
CA GLY A 8 -2.26 -3.07 -7.42
C GLY A 8 -2.64 -2.01 -6.40
N ALA A 9 -2.86 -0.77 -6.85
CA ALA A 9 -3.29 0.34 -6.02
C ALA A 9 -4.67 0.11 -5.38
N PHE A 10 -5.64 -0.39 -6.17
CA PHE A 10 -6.99 -0.70 -5.70
C PHE A 10 -6.99 -1.81 -4.65
N PHE A 11 -6.35 -2.95 -4.93
CA PHE A 11 -6.29 -4.06 -3.98
C PHE A 11 -5.43 -3.72 -2.75
N GLY A 12 -4.37 -2.93 -2.92
CA GLY A 12 -3.57 -2.42 -1.81
C GLY A 12 -4.39 -1.52 -0.90
N ALA A 13 -5.16 -0.58 -1.46
CA ALA A 13 -6.05 0.29 -0.70
C ALA A 13 -7.15 -0.50 0.02
N LEU A 14 -7.77 -1.46 -0.68
CA LEU A 14 -8.81 -2.32 -0.12
C LEU A 14 -8.27 -3.17 1.04
N PHE A 15 -7.10 -3.77 0.87
CA PHE A 15 -6.47 -4.57 1.91
C PHE A 15 -6.06 -3.72 3.12
N GLY A 16 -5.49 -2.54 2.88
CA GLY A 16 -5.18 -1.57 3.92
C GLY A 16 -6.42 -1.11 4.70
N PHE A 17 -7.53 -0.85 4.00
CA PHE A 17 -8.80 -0.51 4.63
C PHE A 17 -9.34 -1.64 5.51
N LEU A 18 -9.33 -2.88 5.01
CA LEU A 18 -9.78 -4.06 5.76
C LEU A 18 -8.91 -4.32 7.00
N LEU A 19 -7.59 -4.16 6.88
CA LEU A 19 -6.67 -4.25 8.01
C LEU A 19 -6.92 -3.15 9.03
N GLY A 20 -7.13 -1.91 8.60
CA GLY A 20 -7.41 -0.82 9.52
C GLY A 20 -8.74 -1.00 10.24
N TRP A 21 -9.77 -1.53 9.57
CA TRP A 21 -11.02 -1.95 10.21
C TRP A 21 -10.81 -3.07 11.23
N PHE A 22 -9.96 -4.06 10.91
CA PHE A 22 -9.61 -5.13 11.85
C PHE A 22 -8.83 -4.61 13.07
N ILE A 23 -7.96 -3.62 12.89
CA ILE A 23 -7.23 -2.96 13.97
C ILE A 23 -8.17 -2.12 14.84
N GLU A 24 -9.20 -1.51 14.25
CA GLU A 24 -10.24 -0.76 14.96
C GLU A 24 -11.07 -1.64 15.92
N LEU A 25 -11.14 -2.97 15.70
CA LEU A 25 -11.73 -3.91 16.66
C LEU A 25 -10.99 -3.95 18.00
N PHE A 26 -9.73 -3.50 18.04
CA PHE A 26 -8.88 -3.50 19.24
C PHE A 26 -8.60 -2.06 19.70
N PRO A 27 -9.51 -1.44 20.47
CA PRO A 27 -9.45 0.01 20.76
C PRO A 27 -8.17 0.44 21.51
N ARG A 28 -7.60 -0.41 22.38
CA ARG A 28 -6.32 -0.12 23.05
C ARG A 28 -5.12 -0.12 22.10
N PHE A 29 -5.11 -1.03 21.12
CA PHE A 29 -4.03 -1.13 20.14
C PHE A 29 -4.12 -0.02 19.11
N ASN A 30 -5.34 0.31 18.67
CA ASN A 30 -5.61 1.45 17.81
C ASN A 30 -5.16 2.77 18.45
N GLY A 31 -5.53 3.04 19.71
CA GLY A 31 -5.10 4.24 20.43
C GLY A 31 -3.58 4.36 20.53
N ALA A 32 -2.88 3.27 20.90
CA ALA A 32 -1.41 3.26 20.98
C ALA A 32 -0.74 3.51 19.63
N LEU A 33 -1.32 3.01 18.53
CA LEU A 33 -0.80 3.26 17.20
C LEU A 33 -1.06 4.71 16.75
N VAL A 34 -2.25 5.27 17.00
CA VAL A 34 -2.57 6.67 16.64
C VAL A 34 -1.69 7.63 17.43
N ASP A 35 -1.51 7.38 18.74
CA ASP A 35 -0.62 8.18 19.59
C ASP A 35 0.84 8.08 19.13
N GLY A 36 1.31 6.86 18.81
CA GLY A 36 2.65 6.66 18.27
C GLY A 36 2.85 7.33 16.91
N LEU A 37 1.85 7.29 16.04
CA LEU A 37 1.89 7.95 14.74
C LEU A 37 1.84 9.48 14.88
N GLY A 38 1.03 10.00 15.81
CA GLY A 38 0.98 11.42 16.17
C GLY A 38 2.32 11.92 16.69
N PHE A 39 3.04 11.12 17.47
CA PHE A 39 4.38 11.46 17.95
C PHE A 39 5.42 11.57 16.82
N ILE A 40 5.30 10.74 15.77
CA ILE A 40 6.26 10.70 14.66
C ILE A 40 5.92 11.73 13.56
N THR A 41 4.63 11.92 13.27
CA THR A 41 4.17 12.70 12.11
C THR A 41 3.54 14.04 12.47
N GLY A 42 3.20 14.25 13.75
CA GLY A 42 2.47 15.44 14.23
C GLY A 42 0.99 15.49 13.83
N ILE A 43 0.47 14.43 13.19
CA ILE A 43 -0.91 14.38 12.72
C ILE A 43 -1.77 13.67 13.76
N HIS A 44 -2.74 14.39 14.32
CA HIS A 44 -3.69 13.88 15.29
C HIS A 44 -5.08 13.76 14.64
N ASP A 45 -5.87 12.78 15.09
CA ASP A 45 -7.30 12.60 14.75
C ASP A 45 -7.62 11.94 13.38
N ILE A 46 -6.71 11.10 12.85
CA ILE A 46 -7.01 10.30 11.64
C ILE A 46 -7.48 8.89 12.00
N ARG A 47 -8.55 8.45 11.33
CA ARG A 47 -9.01 7.05 11.38
C ARG A 47 -7.96 6.09 10.82
N MET A 48 -7.64 5.05 11.57
CA MET A 48 -6.64 4.06 11.15
C MET A 48 -7.01 3.33 9.88
N ALA A 49 -8.30 3.07 9.63
CA ALA A 49 -8.77 2.55 8.35
C ALA A 49 -8.35 3.44 7.16
N ALA A 50 -8.41 4.76 7.29
CA ALA A 50 -8.01 5.69 6.23
C ALA A 50 -6.48 5.74 6.04
N LEU A 51 -5.72 5.72 7.14
CA LEU A 51 -4.26 5.70 7.12
C LEU A 51 -3.72 4.43 6.47
N LEU A 52 -4.18 3.26 6.92
CA LEU A 52 -3.73 2.00 6.32
C LEU A 52 -4.21 1.85 4.88
N ALA A 53 -5.40 2.35 4.52
CA ALA A 53 -5.84 2.39 3.14
C ALA A 53 -4.90 3.25 2.26
N ALA A 54 -4.49 4.42 2.75
CA ALA A 54 -3.53 5.28 2.05
C ALA A 54 -2.15 4.61 1.91
N VAL A 55 -1.64 3.97 2.98
CA VAL A 55 -0.37 3.23 2.94
C VAL A 55 -0.47 2.04 1.97
N GLY A 56 -1.57 1.28 2.03
CA GLY A 56 -1.83 0.15 1.14
C GLY A 56 -1.95 0.59 -0.32
N PHE A 57 -2.59 1.73 -0.59
CA PHE A 57 -2.66 2.33 -1.93
C PHE A 57 -1.28 2.66 -2.47
N LEU A 58 -0.46 3.37 -1.69
CA LEU A 58 0.91 3.73 -2.06
C LEU A 58 1.78 2.49 -2.28
N GLY A 59 1.70 1.50 -1.38
CA GLY A 59 2.39 0.22 -1.51
C GLY A 59 1.98 -0.54 -2.79
N GLY A 60 0.67 -0.54 -3.10
CA GLY A 60 0.12 -1.15 -4.31
C GLY A 60 0.63 -0.51 -5.61
N ILE A 61 0.77 0.82 -5.62
CA ILE A 61 1.40 1.55 -6.74
C ILE A 61 2.87 1.17 -6.87
N PHE A 62 3.63 1.19 -5.78
CA PHE A 62 5.05 0.86 -5.76
C PHE A 62 5.32 -0.57 -6.25
N LEU A 63 4.58 -1.55 -5.74
CA LEU A 63 4.66 -2.95 -6.18
C LEU A 63 4.27 -3.10 -7.65
N GLY A 64 3.22 -2.41 -8.10
CA GLY A 64 2.80 -2.39 -9.50
C GLY A 64 3.88 -1.85 -10.44
N LEU A 65 4.57 -0.78 -10.03
CA LEU A 65 5.70 -0.17 -10.74
C LEU A 65 6.91 -1.12 -10.79
N ILE A 66 7.33 -1.66 -9.65
CA ILE A 66 8.46 -2.60 -9.58
C ILE A 66 8.20 -3.82 -10.46
N ALA A 67 7.02 -4.41 -10.36
CA ALA A 67 6.64 -5.52 -11.22
C ALA A 67 6.68 -5.13 -12.71
N SER A 68 6.36 -3.87 -13.05
CA SER A 68 6.39 -3.38 -14.44
C SER A 68 7.81 -3.29 -14.96
N VAL A 69 8.72 -2.74 -14.16
CA VAL A 69 10.15 -2.65 -14.47
C VAL A 69 10.74 -4.05 -14.64
N VAL A 70 10.53 -4.95 -13.68
CA VAL A 70 11.02 -6.34 -13.73
C VAL A 70 10.50 -7.07 -14.97
N HIS A 71 9.23 -6.87 -15.33
CA HIS A 71 8.65 -7.50 -16.53
C HIS A 71 9.23 -6.93 -17.84
N SER A 72 9.61 -5.64 -17.86
CA SER A 72 10.29 -5.01 -18.98
C SER A 72 11.71 -5.56 -19.15
N THR A 73 12.45 -5.74 -18.04
CA THR A 73 13.81 -6.31 -18.05
C THR A 73 13.84 -7.74 -18.58
N ARG A 74 12.81 -8.55 -18.28
CA ARG A 74 12.72 -9.94 -18.80
C ARG A 74 12.46 -10.04 -20.30
N ARG A 75 11.85 -9.03 -20.94
CA ARG A 75 11.59 -9.06 -22.40
C ARG A 75 12.83 -8.73 -23.24
N HIS A 76 13.76 -7.93 -22.72
CA HIS A 76 14.98 -7.60 -23.45
C HIS A 76 15.97 -8.77 -23.59
N TRP A 77 15.95 -9.72 -22.66
CA TRP A 77 16.85 -10.88 -22.71
C TRP A 77 16.54 -11.89 -23.82
N TYR A 78 15.32 -11.91 -24.37
CA TYR A 78 14.92 -12.87 -25.40
C TYR A 78 15.17 -12.39 -26.85
N HIS A 79 15.50 -11.11 -27.05
CA HIS A 79 15.68 -10.53 -28.39
C HIS A 79 17.15 -10.32 -28.79
N GLY A 80 18.11 -10.79 -28.00
CA GLY A 80 19.54 -10.72 -28.28
C GLY A 80 20.16 -11.99 -28.89
N TRP A 81 19.33 -12.95 -29.32
CA TRP A 81 19.78 -14.28 -29.81
C TRP A 81 19.31 -14.61 -31.22
N TYR A 82 18.97 -13.60 -32.04
CA TYR A 82 18.72 -13.77 -33.47
C TYR A 82 19.51 -12.73 -34.27
#